data_AF-A0A5J4T7G8-F1
#
_entry.id   AF-A0A5J4T7G8-F1
#
_cell.length_a   1.000
_cell.length_b   1.000
_cell.length_c   1.000
_cell.angle_alpha   90.00
_cell.angle_beta   90.00
_cell.angle_gamma   90.00
#
_symmetry.space_group_name_H-M   'P 1'
#
loop_
_entity.id
_entity.type
_entity.pdbx_description
1 polymer ?
#
loop_
_entity_poly.entity_id
_entity_poly.type
_entity_poly.pdbx_seq_one_letter_code
_entity_poly.pdbx_strand_id
1 'polypeptide(L)'
;MAYERLIEFKPTRYFITYDFETVPRIINQGYGSKSVVNGIEVHNSQQHTVLEPLSVASTIKSKSGIKKIYFDLRQENFIEKQLEQMFEEAKQLKEDNQYDDPEIPYDISIPVLGYNSAHFDMVFVIRYLTNPLWHITSYLGDFTHIKRVEVKHKITGIILQFLDAMLFVTKGTLKQFAADFGNGGKDDQKGVFPYDAINTDNYNEILSKSEPFSKEDFNNELRKESITDETYQIYLEDSKQFKNRWDYLQYYNEQDTSIMIKPIENLIEMNFENGIDMFNYISMASCANTI
;
A
#
# COMPACT_ATOMS: atom_id res chain seq x y z
N MET A 1 11.01 -22.91 -32.10
CA MET A 1 11.32 -23.00 -30.66
C MET A 1 10.52 -22.01 -29.81
N ALA A 2 10.68 -20.68 -29.90
CA ALA A 2 9.89 -19.76 -29.04
C ALA A 2 8.37 -19.74 -29.35
N TYR A 3 7.97 -19.92 -30.62
CA TYR A 3 6.57 -19.90 -31.05
C TYR A 3 5.77 -21.16 -30.68
N GLU A 4 6.44 -22.28 -30.40
CA GLU A 4 5.78 -23.59 -30.19
C GLU A 4 5.31 -23.78 -28.75
N ARG A 5 5.69 -22.89 -27.83
CA ARG A 5 5.39 -22.95 -26.39
C ARG A 5 4.45 -21.85 -25.91
N LEU A 6 3.86 -21.07 -26.83
CA LEU A 6 2.91 -19.99 -26.50
C LEU A 6 1.71 -20.47 -25.67
N ILE A 7 1.28 -21.72 -25.87
CA ILE A 7 0.17 -22.33 -25.12
C ILE A 7 0.51 -22.52 -23.63
N GLU A 8 1.80 -22.57 -23.30
CA GLU A 8 2.29 -22.75 -21.94
C GLU A 8 2.44 -21.43 -21.18
N PHE A 9 2.31 -20.28 -21.88
CA PHE A 9 2.40 -18.95 -21.27
C PHE A 9 1.27 -18.75 -20.24
N LYS A 10 1.63 -18.23 -19.08
CA LYS A 10 0.74 -17.99 -17.94
C LYS A 10 1.08 -16.63 -17.36
N PRO A 11 0.09 -15.85 -16.91
CA PRO A 11 0.38 -14.57 -16.30
C PRO A 11 0.95 -14.78 -14.90
N THR A 12 1.67 -13.79 -14.41
CA THR A 12 2.02 -13.69 -13.01
C THR A 12 0.74 -13.47 -12.18
N ARG A 13 0.44 -14.37 -11.25
CA ARG A 13 -0.85 -14.42 -10.53
C ARG A 13 -0.74 -14.11 -9.04
N TYR A 14 0.44 -14.31 -8.48
CA TYR A 14 0.67 -14.23 -7.04
C TYR A 14 1.58 -13.05 -6.71
N PHE A 15 1.13 -12.23 -5.78
CA PHE A 15 1.68 -10.90 -5.51
C PHE A 15 1.44 -10.51 -4.04
N ILE A 16 2.02 -9.38 -3.65
CA ILE A 16 1.83 -8.78 -2.33
C ILE A 16 1.17 -7.42 -2.53
N THR A 17 0.24 -7.06 -1.66
CA THR A 17 -0.23 -5.67 -1.52
C THR A 17 0.21 -5.09 -0.19
N TYR A 18 0.39 -3.76 -0.13
CA TYR A 18 0.79 -3.08 1.11
C TYR A 18 0.19 -1.68 1.20
N ASP A 19 0.09 -1.18 2.42
CA ASP A 19 -0.44 0.14 2.74
C ASP A 19 0.11 0.62 4.09
N PHE A 20 0.43 1.91 4.19
CA PHE A 20 0.91 2.53 5.42
C PHE A 20 -0.13 3.45 6.03
N GLU A 21 -0.31 3.35 7.35
CA GLU A 21 -0.93 4.42 8.12
C GLU A 21 0.14 5.34 8.66
N THR A 22 -0.18 6.63 8.75
CA THR A 22 0.75 7.66 9.21
C THR A 22 0.11 8.55 10.25
N VAL A 23 0.95 9.19 11.06
CA VAL A 23 0.54 10.22 12.00
C VAL A 23 1.23 11.54 11.68
N PRO A 24 0.53 12.68 11.79
CA PRO A 24 1.15 13.98 11.66
C PRO A 24 2.02 14.29 12.89
N ARG A 25 3.26 14.69 12.64
CA ARG A 25 4.09 15.42 13.60
C ARG A 25 3.99 16.91 13.33
N ILE A 26 3.58 17.66 14.33
CA ILE A 26 3.47 19.12 14.25
C ILE A 26 4.87 19.74 14.34
N ILE A 27 5.24 20.56 13.36
CA ILE A 27 6.55 21.24 13.31
C ILE A 27 6.47 22.76 13.16
N ASN A 28 5.37 23.30 12.60
CA ASN A 28 5.13 24.74 12.45
C ASN A 28 6.36 25.55 11.99
N GLN A 29 7.04 25.06 10.97
CA GLN A 29 8.30 25.63 10.49
C GLN A 29 8.06 26.62 9.36
N GLY A 30 8.56 27.84 9.49
CA GLY A 30 8.55 28.85 8.44
C GLY A 30 9.83 28.82 7.60
N TYR A 31 9.67 29.00 6.28
CA TYR A 31 10.76 29.06 5.30
C TYR A 31 10.71 30.37 4.51
N GLY A 32 11.86 30.75 3.93
CA GLY A 32 11.98 31.93 3.07
C GLY A 32 11.94 33.27 3.82
N SER A 33 11.49 34.32 3.12
CA SER A 33 11.53 35.70 3.60
C SER A 33 10.61 35.89 4.82
N LYS A 34 11.19 36.46 5.88
CA LYS A 34 10.49 36.82 7.11
C LYS A 34 9.87 38.21 6.98
N SER A 35 8.64 38.38 7.41
CA SER A 35 7.96 39.67 7.56
C SER A 35 7.20 39.69 8.88
N VAL A 36 6.98 40.88 9.44
CA VAL A 36 6.17 41.03 10.65
C VAL A 36 4.84 41.67 10.26
N VAL A 37 3.74 40.96 10.48
CA VAL A 37 2.38 41.46 10.24
C VAL A 37 1.66 41.46 11.59
N ASN A 38 1.19 42.62 12.04
CA ASN A 38 0.51 42.78 13.34
C ASN A 38 1.30 42.23 14.55
N GLY A 39 2.64 42.32 14.51
CA GLY A 39 3.50 41.80 15.58
C GLY A 39 3.73 40.28 15.54
N ILE A 40 3.18 39.58 14.53
CA ILE A 40 3.37 38.15 14.31
C ILE A 40 4.43 37.97 13.21
N GLU A 41 5.43 37.14 13.48
CA GLU A 41 6.40 36.73 12.46
C GLU A 41 5.70 35.82 11.45
N VAL A 42 5.68 36.25 10.19
CA VAL A 42 5.09 35.54 9.06
C VAL A 42 6.18 35.21 8.07
N HIS A 43 6.18 33.96 7.64
CA HIS A 43 7.05 33.47 6.59
C HIS A 43 6.25 33.34 5.30
N ASN A 44 6.87 33.58 4.15
CA ASN A 44 6.22 33.42 2.85
C ASN A 44 5.95 31.94 2.49
N SER A 45 6.57 31.00 3.19
CA SER A 45 6.25 29.57 3.14
C SER A 45 6.21 28.99 4.55
N GLN A 46 5.24 28.15 4.84
CA GLN A 46 5.10 27.48 6.13
C GLN A 46 4.80 25.99 5.93
N GLN A 47 5.41 25.18 6.78
CA GLN A 47 5.16 23.75 6.87
C GLN A 47 4.65 23.45 8.27
N HIS A 48 3.38 23.08 8.37
CA HIS A 48 2.74 22.84 9.66
C HIS A 48 3.06 21.46 10.22
N THR A 49 3.11 20.45 9.35
CA THR A 49 3.27 19.05 9.74
C THR A 49 4.23 18.29 8.82
N VAL A 50 4.78 17.19 9.34
CA VAL A 50 5.41 16.10 8.59
C VAL A 50 4.73 14.80 8.97
N LEU A 51 4.66 13.85 8.04
CA LEU A 51 4.08 12.54 8.33
C LEU A 51 5.15 11.57 8.84
N GLU A 52 4.79 10.76 9.82
CA GLU A 52 5.60 9.66 10.33
C GLU A 52 4.83 8.34 10.22
N PRO A 53 5.49 7.23 9.86
CA PRO A 53 4.81 5.96 9.67
C PRO A 53 4.35 5.40 11.02
N LEU A 54 3.06 5.09 11.11
CA LEU A 54 2.39 4.55 12.30
C LEU A 54 2.32 3.03 12.24
N SER A 55 1.86 2.50 11.11
CA SER A 55 1.75 1.07 10.84
C SER A 55 1.92 0.77 9.36
N VAL A 56 2.17 -0.50 9.07
CA VAL A 56 2.13 -1.06 7.72
C VAL A 56 1.41 -2.40 7.76
N ALA A 57 0.47 -2.57 6.85
CA ALA A 57 -0.14 -3.85 6.56
C ALA A 57 0.38 -4.38 5.22
N SER A 58 0.39 -5.70 5.07
CA SER A 58 0.55 -6.32 3.76
C SER A 58 -0.31 -7.56 3.63
N THR A 59 -0.89 -7.73 2.45
CA THR A 59 -1.67 -8.92 2.11
C THR A 59 -0.93 -9.71 1.04
N ILE A 60 -0.57 -10.94 1.36
CA ILE A 60 0.13 -11.89 0.50
C ILE A 60 -0.90 -12.78 -0.17
N LYS A 61 -0.97 -12.70 -1.50
CA LYS A 61 -1.80 -13.57 -2.32
C LYS A 61 -0.96 -14.69 -2.91
N SER A 62 -1.06 -15.88 -2.33
CA SER A 62 -0.40 -17.10 -2.78
C SER A 62 -1.38 -18.04 -3.49
N LYS A 63 -0.86 -19.17 -3.98
CA LYS A 63 -1.66 -20.28 -4.50
C LYS A 63 -2.48 -20.96 -3.40
N SER A 64 -1.96 -21.02 -2.19
CA SER A 64 -2.59 -21.66 -1.04
C SER A 64 -3.68 -20.80 -0.37
N GLY A 65 -3.66 -19.49 -0.58
CA GLY A 65 -4.68 -18.60 -0.04
C GLY A 65 -4.21 -17.16 0.12
N ILE A 66 -4.79 -16.48 1.11
CA ILE A 66 -4.45 -15.10 1.48
C ILE A 66 -3.87 -15.13 2.89
N LYS A 67 -2.72 -14.49 3.07
CA LYS A 67 -2.11 -14.25 4.39
C LYS A 67 -1.96 -12.75 4.60
N LYS A 68 -2.32 -12.26 5.79
CA LYS A 68 -2.12 -10.86 6.17
C LYS A 68 -0.97 -10.79 7.17
N ILE A 69 -0.14 -9.76 7.04
CA ILE A 69 0.90 -9.42 8.00
C ILE A 69 0.76 -7.94 8.36
N TYR A 70 1.04 -7.62 9.62
CA TYR A 70 0.88 -6.27 10.15
C TYR A 70 2.01 -5.95 11.11
N PHE A 71 2.53 -4.73 10.99
CA PHE A 71 3.61 -4.20 11.80
C PHE A 71 3.30 -2.75 12.16
N ASP A 72 3.67 -2.33 13.37
CA ASP A 72 3.47 -0.95 13.81
C ASP A 72 4.63 -0.46 14.68
N LEU A 73 4.62 0.84 14.96
CA LEU A 73 5.68 1.52 15.70
C LEU A 73 5.95 0.93 17.10
N ARG A 74 5.03 0.12 17.67
CA ARG A 74 5.27 -0.54 18.98
C ARG A 74 6.35 -1.61 18.86
N GLN A 75 6.72 -1.99 17.64
CA GLN A 75 7.81 -2.88 17.32
C GLN A 75 9.01 -2.07 16.81
N GLU A 76 10.19 -2.28 17.39
CA GLU A 76 11.40 -1.64 16.86
C GLU A 76 11.69 -2.09 15.41
N ASN A 77 12.12 -1.17 14.55
CA ASN A 77 12.47 -1.41 13.15
C ASN A 77 11.37 -2.16 12.38
N PHE A 78 10.12 -1.77 12.61
CA PHE A 78 8.95 -2.49 12.09
C PHE A 78 8.88 -2.52 10.56
N ILE A 79 9.41 -1.50 9.88
CA ILE A 79 9.47 -1.44 8.41
C ILE A 79 10.50 -2.46 7.88
N GLU A 80 11.69 -2.54 8.49
CA GLU A 80 12.67 -3.56 8.12
C GLU A 80 12.13 -4.97 8.38
N LYS A 81 11.50 -5.20 9.53
CA LYS A 81 10.86 -6.50 9.84
C LYS A 81 9.76 -6.87 8.85
N GLN A 82 8.98 -5.88 8.41
CA GLN A 82 7.98 -6.09 7.38
C GLN A 82 8.63 -6.49 6.04
N LEU A 83 9.71 -5.83 5.63
CA LEU A 83 10.46 -6.19 4.43
C LEU A 83 11.11 -7.58 4.53
N GLU A 84 11.67 -7.95 5.69
CA GLU A 84 12.18 -9.31 5.94
C GLU A 84 11.09 -10.35 5.75
N GLN A 85 9.92 -10.13 6.34
CA GLN A 85 8.78 -11.04 6.18
C GLN A 85 8.33 -11.10 4.72
N MET A 86 8.25 -9.97 4.01
CA MET A 86 7.91 -9.97 2.58
C MET A 86 8.88 -10.79 1.74
N PHE A 87 10.19 -10.68 1.98
CA PHE A 87 11.18 -11.49 1.27
C PHE A 87 11.05 -12.99 1.58
N GLU A 88 10.65 -13.35 2.81
CA GLU A 88 10.36 -14.74 3.16
C GLU A 88 9.15 -15.27 2.39
N GLU A 89 8.04 -14.54 2.40
CA GLU A 89 6.82 -14.92 1.65
C GLU A 89 7.07 -14.97 0.13
N ALA A 90 7.90 -14.06 -0.37
CA ALA A 90 8.26 -13.99 -1.79
C ALA A 90 9.01 -15.23 -2.30
N LYS A 91 9.63 -16.03 -1.41
CA LYS A 91 10.18 -17.35 -1.79
C LYS A 91 9.07 -18.26 -2.30
N GLN A 92 7.98 -18.38 -1.54
CA GLN A 92 6.83 -19.18 -1.93
C GLN A 92 6.14 -18.59 -3.15
N LEU A 93 5.99 -17.26 -3.23
CA LEU A 93 5.37 -16.64 -4.41
C LEU A 93 6.18 -16.86 -5.69
N LYS A 94 7.51 -16.97 -5.59
CA LYS A 94 8.36 -17.32 -6.74
C LYS A 94 8.06 -18.74 -7.22
N GLU A 95 7.93 -19.70 -6.32
CA GLU A 95 7.54 -21.08 -6.65
C GLU A 95 6.10 -21.14 -7.20
N ASP A 96 5.16 -20.44 -6.57
CA ASP A 96 3.75 -20.45 -6.98
C ASP A 96 3.54 -19.92 -8.40
N ASN A 97 4.34 -18.93 -8.79
CA ASN A 97 4.28 -18.33 -10.12
C ASN A 97 5.06 -19.11 -11.19
N GLN A 98 5.95 -20.05 -10.82
CA GLN A 98 6.73 -20.82 -11.79
C GLN A 98 5.86 -21.64 -12.75
N TYR A 99 6.37 -21.81 -13.97
CA TYR A 99 5.81 -22.76 -14.93
C TYR A 99 5.98 -24.20 -14.45
N ASP A 100 5.04 -25.07 -14.83
CA ASP A 100 5.10 -26.49 -14.47
C ASP A 100 6.29 -27.20 -15.16
N ASP A 101 6.70 -26.70 -16.33
CA ASP A 101 7.89 -27.19 -17.03
C ASP A 101 9.14 -26.40 -16.57
N PRO A 102 10.11 -27.06 -15.91
CA PRO A 102 11.33 -26.42 -15.40
C PRO A 102 12.27 -25.93 -16.51
N GLU A 103 12.09 -26.37 -17.77
CA GLU A 103 12.88 -25.91 -18.91
C GLU A 103 12.42 -24.53 -19.41
N ILE A 104 11.28 -23.99 -18.94
CA ILE A 104 10.90 -22.60 -19.21
C ILE A 104 11.61 -21.70 -18.20
N PRO A 105 12.52 -20.83 -18.64
CA PRO A 105 13.14 -19.87 -17.73
C PRO A 105 12.07 -18.97 -17.12
N TYR A 106 11.99 -18.98 -15.79
CA TYR A 106 11.07 -18.15 -15.04
C TYR A 106 11.82 -17.34 -13.98
N ASP A 107 12.20 -16.12 -14.38
CA ASP A 107 12.87 -15.17 -13.49
C ASP A 107 12.11 -13.84 -13.45
N ILE A 108 10.86 -13.92 -12.98
CA ILE A 108 10.07 -12.72 -12.71
C ILE A 108 10.41 -12.15 -11.34
N SER A 109 10.20 -10.85 -11.22
CA SER A 109 10.15 -10.20 -9.91
C SER A 109 8.78 -10.40 -9.28
N ILE A 110 8.73 -10.52 -7.95
CA ILE A 110 7.47 -10.64 -7.21
C ILE A 110 6.81 -9.27 -7.13
N PRO A 111 5.60 -9.08 -7.69
CA PRO A 111 4.93 -7.79 -7.66
C PRO A 111 4.51 -7.42 -6.24
N VAL A 112 4.78 -6.17 -5.87
CA VAL A 112 4.38 -5.55 -4.60
C VAL A 112 3.62 -4.28 -4.92
N LEU A 113 2.32 -4.24 -4.62
CA LEU A 113 1.44 -3.16 -5.02
C LEU A 113 0.89 -2.39 -3.82
N GLY A 114 1.05 -1.08 -3.84
CA GLY A 114 0.22 -0.18 -3.02
C GLY A 114 -0.73 0.61 -3.92
N TYR A 115 -1.68 1.33 -3.33
CA TYR A 115 -2.62 2.16 -4.08
C TYR A 115 -2.31 3.64 -3.83
N ASN A 116 -1.93 4.39 -4.87
CA ASN A 116 -1.38 5.75 -4.73
C ASN A 116 -0.05 5.79 -3.95
N SER A 117 0.63 4.65 -3.88
CA SER A 117 1.80 4.44 -3.03
C SER A 117 3.06 5.12 -3.57
N ALA A 118 3.11 5.39 -4.87
CA ALA A 118 4.26 6.06 -5.50
C ALA A 118 4.55 7.44 -4.90
N HIS A 119 3.49 8.15 -4.48
CA HIS A 119 3.60 9.51 -3.92
C HIS A 119 3.63 9.52 -2.40
N PHE A 120 3.04 8.50 -1.75
CA PHE A 120 2.85 8.47 -0.31
C PHE A 120 3.73 7.40 0.34
N ASP A 121 3.37 6.13 0.20
CA ASP A 121 4.00 5.05 0.96
C ASP A 121 5.49 4.86 0.65
N MET A 122 5.85 5.00 -0.63
CA MET A 122 7.23 4.80 -1.08
C MET A 122 8.21 5.78 -0.44
N VAL A 123 7.77 6.98 -0.03
CA VAL A 123 8.61 7.96 0.66
C VAL A 123 9.08 7.44 2.04
N PHE A 124 8.25 6.63 2.69
CA PHE A 124 8.58 6.01 3.97
C PHE A 124 9.47 4.78 3.77
N VAL A 125 9.19 3.97 2.75
CA VAL A 125 9.88 2.70 2.49
C VAL A 125 11.26 2.86 1.84
N ILE A 126 11.45 3.83 0.93
CA ILE A 126 12.61 3.86 0.02
C ILE A 126 13.97 3.84 0.75
N ARG A 127 14.04 4.45 1.94
CA ARG A 127 15.27 4.49 2.76
C ARG A 127 15.66 3.13 3.34
N TYR A 128 14.70 2.20 3.44
CA TYR A 128 14.87 0.85 3.98
C TYR A 128 15.11 -0.20 2.88
N LEU A 129 14.97 0.18 1.60
CA LEU A 129 15.16 -0.72 0.46
C LEU A 129 16.63 -0.99 0.13
N THR A 130 17.58 -0.45 0.89
CA THR A 130 19.00 -0.78 0.76
C THR A 130 19.63 -0.97 2.13
N ASN A 131 20.11 -2.18 2.40
CA ASN A 131 20.82 -2.55 3.62
C ASN A 131 21.85 -3.66 3.31
N PRO A 132 22.50 -4.29 4.29
CA PRO A 132 23.42 -5.40 4.04
C PRO A 132 22.80 -6.62 3.34
N LEU A 133 21.49 -6.90 3.53
CA LEU A 133 20.79 -8.08 3.03
C LEU A 133 20.15 -7.90 1.64
N TRP A 134 19.66 -6.70 1.31
CA TRP A 134 19.05 -6.39 0.02
C TRP A 134 19.43 -4.99 -0.47
N HIS A 135 19.20 -4.72 -1.75
CA HIS A 135 19.52 -3.43 -2.37
C HIS A 135 18.62 -3.15 -3.56
N ILE A 136 18.43 -1.87 -3.87
CA ILE A 136 17.75 -1.44 -5.09
C ILE A 136 18.63 -1.80 -6.30
N THR A 137 18.07 -2.54 -7.25
CA THR A 137 18.72 -2.93 -8.51
C THR A 137 18.21 -2.13 -9.71
N SER A 138 16.98 -1.62 -9.63
CA SER A 138 16.37 -0.82 -10.69
C SER A 138 15.43 0.20 -10.07
N TYR A 139 15.43 1.41 -10.63
CA TYR A 139 14.53 2.49 -10.23
C TYR A 139 14.05 3.20 -11.49
N LEU A 140 12.73 3.28 -11.67
CA LEU A 140 12.10 3.94 -12.79
C LEU A 140 11.16 5.01 -12.29
N GLY A 141 11.34 6.23 -12.80
CA GLY A 141 10.59 7.41 -12.39
C GLY A 141 11.51 8.50 -11.87
N ASP A 142 10.90 9.49 -11.24
CA ASP A 142 11.60 10.53 -10.49
C ASP A 142 11.05 10.59 -9.06
N PHE A 143 11.61 11.46 -8.22
CA PHE A 143 11.19 11.62 -6.82
C PHE A 143 9.73 12.01 -6.64
N THR A 144 9.09 12.57 -7.67
CA THR A 144 7.68 12.97 -7.66
C THR A 144 6.76 11.95 -8.30
N HIS A 145 7.28 11.08 -9.17
CA HIS A 145 6.52 10.10 -9.95
C HIS A 145 7.28 8.77 -10.02
N ILE A 146 7.34 8.06 -8.90
CA ILE A 146 7.91 6.71 -8.84
C ILE A 146 7.00 5.77 -9.65
N LYS A 147 7.56 5.07 -10.63
CA LYS A 147 6.81 4.10 -11.44
C LYS A 147 7.11 2.66 -11.04
N ARG A 148 8.37 2.39 -10.74
CA ARG A 148 8.84 1.06 -10.34
C ARG A 148 10.12 1.13 -9.53
N VAL A 149 10.20 0.32 -8.48
CA VAL A 149 11.46 0.07 -7.76
C VAL A 149 11.66 -1.43 -7.61
N GLU A 150 12.81 -1.93 -8.05
CA GLU A 150 13.17 -3.34 -7.90
C GLU A 150 14.24 -3.48 -6.83
N VAL A 151 14.01 -4.40 -5.90
CA VAL A 151 14.84 -4.62 -4.73
C VAL A 151 15.23 -6.08 -4.67
N LYS A 152 16.53 -6.35 -4.77
CA LYS A 152 17.06 -7.71 -4.81
C LYS A 152 17.67 -8.10 -3.47
N HIS A 153 17.19 -9.21 -2.92
CA HIS A 153 17.82 -9.88 -1.79
C HIS A 153 19.14 -10.53 -2.24
N LYS A 154 20.25 -10.17 -1.59
CA LYS A 154 21.60 -10.51 -2.05
C LYS A 154 21.93 -12.00 -1.94
N ILE A 155 21.33 -12.69 -0.97
CA ILE A 155 21.56 -14.12 -0.73
C ILE A 155 20.62 -14.99 -1.57
N THR A 156 19.31 -14.85 -1.40
CA THR A 156 18.29 -15.66 -2.10
C THR A 156 18.14 -15.30 -3.58
N GLY A 157 18.58 -14.11 -3.99
CA GLY A 157 18.42 -13.62 -5.36
C GLY A 157 16.99 -13.17 -5.72
N ILE A 158 16.04 -13.27 -4.78
CA ILE A 158 14.65 -12.83 -4.97
C ILE A 158 14.60 -11.33 -5.21
N ILE A 159 13.73 -10.92 -6.14
CA ILE A 159 13.51 -9.52 -6.48
C ILE A 159 12.06 -9.18 -6.14
N LEU A 160 11.86 -8.19 -5.27
CA LEU A 160 10.57 -7.54 -5.08
C LEU A 160 10.45 -6.37 -6.06
N GLN A 161 9.33 -6.26 -6.76
CA GLN A 161 9.03 -5.18 -7.70
C GLN A 161 7.90 -4.32 -7.14
N PHE A 162 8.25 -3.19 -6.56
CA PHE A 162 7.30 -2.21 -6.04
C PHE A 162 6.67 -1.43 -7.21
N LEU A 163 5.35 -1.46 -7.26
CA LEU A 163 4.51 -0.80 -8.25
C LEU A 163 3.37 -0.05 -7.55
N ASP A 164 2.78 0.90 -8.26
CA ASP A 164 1.54 1.56 -7.85
C ASP A 164 0.38 1.01 -8.68
N ALA A 165 -0.64 0.46 -8.02
CA ALA A 165 -1.83 -0.07 -8.68
C ALA A 165 -2.54 1.00 -9.53
N MET A 166 -2.41 2.28 -9.19
CA MET A 166 -2.95 3.39 -9.98
C MET A 166 -2.33 3.52 -11.38
N LEU A 167 -1.17 2.90 -11.64
CA LEU A 167 -0.59 2.88 -12.99
C LEU A 167 -1.38 1.99 -13.96
N PHE A 168 -2.17 1.05 -13.44
CA PHE A 168 -2.94 0.08 -14.21
C PHE A 168 -4.43 0.42 -14.34
N VAL A 169 -4.88 1.52 -13.73
CA VAL A 169 -6.27 1.98 -13.76
C VAL A 169 -6.39 3.47 -14.01
N THR A 170 -7.62 3.94 -14.28
CA THR A 170 -7.90 5.38 -14.27
C THR A 170 -7.76 5.90 -12.84
N LYS A 171 -7.20 7.11 -12.67
CA LYS A 171 -7.02 7.72 -11.35
C LYS A 171 -8.35 7.79 -10.59
N GLY A 172 -8.37 7.26 -9.37
CA GLY A 172 -9.53 7.21 -8.50
C GLY A 172 -9.15 7.00 -7.04
N THR A 173 -10.14 6.73 -6.18
CA THR A 173 -9.90 6.32 -4.80
C THR A 173 -9.78 4.80 -4.70
N LEU A 174 -9.16 4.29 -3.64
CA LEU A 174 -9.12 2.83 -3.38
C LEU A 174 -10.52 2.22 -3.34
N LYS A 175 -11.49 2.94 -2.74
CA LYS A 175 -12.90 2.54 -2.71
C LYS A 175 -13.49 2.42 -4.13
N GLN A 176 -13.19 3.38 -5.01
CA GLN A 176 -13.66 3.33 -6.39
C GLN A 176 -12.99 2.20 -7.17
N PHE A 177 -11.68 1.98 -6.97
CA PHE A 177 -10.96 0.87 -7.57
C PHE A 177 -11.56 -0.49 -7.18
N ALA A 178 -11.86 -0.67 -5.90
CA ALA A 178 -12.55 -1.85 -5.40
C ALA A 178 -13.95 -2.03 -5.99
N ALA A 179 -14.70 -0.94 -6.14
CA ALA A 179 -16.04 -0.99 -6.73
C ALA A 179 -16.02 -1.30 -8.23
N ASP A 180 -15.07 -0.72 -8.98
CA ASP A 180 -15.01 -0.83 -10.45
C ASP A 180 -14.45 -2.17 -10.91
N PHE A 181 -13.46 -2.71 -10.20
CA PHE A 181 -12.73 -3.91 -10.60
C PHE A 181 -12.90 -5.09 -9.63
N GLY A 182 -13.52 -4.89 -8.47
CA GLY A 182 -13.87 -5.96 -7.54
C GLY A 182 -15.16 -6.68 -7.93
N ASN A 183 -15.77 -7.38 -6.96
CA ASN A 183 -16.96 -8.20 -7.20
C ASN A 183 -18.23 -7.63 -6.50
N GLY A 184 -18.12 -6.47 -5.85
CA GLY A 184 -19.21 -5.84 -5.10
C GLY A 184 -19.59 -6.60 -3.82
N GLY A 185 -18.70 -7.43 -3.29
CA GLY A 185 -18.88 -8.19 -2.06
C GLY A 185 -18.80 -7.33 -0.80
N LYS A 186 -19.21 -7.88 0.35
CA LYS A 186 -19.04 -7.18 1.65
C LYS A 186 -17.58 -6.95 2.02
N ASP A 187 -16.69 -7.83 1.58
CA ASP A 187 -15.23 -7.72 1.76
C ASP A 187 -14.61 -6.65 0.84
N ASP A 188 -15.40 -6.06 -0.07
CA ASP A 188 -14.99 -4.97 -0.98
C ASP A 188 -15.32 -3.58 -0.40
N GLN A 189 -15.64 -3.48 0.90
CA GLN A 189 -15.98 -2.20 1.54
C GLN A 189 -14.79 -1.62 2.29
N LYS A 190 -14.32 -0.46 1.80
CA LYS A 190 -13.31 0.33 2.51
C LYS A 190 -13.89 0.84 3.84
N GLY A 191 -13.15 0.58 4.93
CA GLY A 191 -13.49 1.08 6.27
C GLY A 191 -13.29 2.59 6.41
N VAL A 192 -13.39 3.09 7.65
CA VAL A 192 -13.14 4.49 7.98
C VAL A 192 -12.15 4.60 9.13
N PHE A 193 -11.26 5.59 9.07
CA PHE A 193 -10.32 5.86 10.15
C PHE A 193 -10.22 7.37 10.43
N PRO A 194 -10.23 7.80 11.70
CA PRO A 194 -10.20 9.22 12.06
C PRO A 194 -8.77 9.75 12.08
N TYR A 195 -8.25 10.11 10.90
CA TYR A 195 -6.86 10.59 10.72
C TYR A 195 -6.52 11.83 11.56
N ASP A 196 -7.48 12.73 11.76
CA ASP A 196 -7.26 14.00 12.47
C ASP A 196 -7.31 13.83 14.02
N ALA A 197 -7.77 12.67 14.51
CA ALA A 197 -7.89 12.40 15.94
C ALA A 197 -6.55 12.06 16.62
N ILE A 198 -5.51 11.75 15.84
CA ILE A 198 -4.20 11.32 16.33
C ILE A 198 -3.05 12.11 15.71
N ASN A 199 -1.98 12.27 16.48
CA ASN A 199 -0.71 12.86 16.07
C ASN A 199 0.44 12.20 16.86
N THR A 200 1.68 12.58 16.58
CA THR A 200 2.86 12.00 17.27
C THR A 200 2.87 12.14 18.78
N ASP A 201 2.14 13.11 19.33
CA ASP A 201 2.15 13.41 20.76
C ASP A 201 1.09 12.58 21.53
N ASN A 202 -0.01 12.20 20.86
CA ASN A 202 -1.16 11.57 21.53
C ASN A 202 -1.53 10.17 21.01
N TYR A 203 -0.95 9.70 19.89
CA TYR A 203 -1.43 8.49 19.21
C TYR A 203 -1.52 7.30 20.17
N ASN A 204 -0.54 7.10 21.06
CA ASN A 204 -0.51 5.93 21.92
C ASN A 204 -1.61 5.97 22.98
N GLU A 205 -1.87 7.14 23.57
CA GLU A 205 -2.95 7.33 24.53
C GLU A 205 -4.31 7.10 23.85
N ILE A 206 -4.51 7.73 22.69
CA ILE A 206 -5.77 7.66 21.95
C ILE A 206 -6.04 6.25 21.45
N LEU A 207 -5.04 5.56 20.89
CA LEU A 207 -5.20 4.21 20.34
C LEU A 207 -5.30 3.12 21.42
N SER A 208 -4.84 3.39 22.65
CA SER A 208 -4.96 2.45 23.77
C SER A 208 -6.35 2.43 24.41
N LYS A 209 -7.24 3.36 24.06
CA LYS A 209 -8.61 3.42 24.57
C LYS A 209 -9.46 2.25 24.09
N SER A 210 -10.32 1.75 24.98
CA SER A 210 -11.27 0.66 24.68
C SER A 210 -12.59 1.17 24.12
N GLU A 211 -12.97 2.40 24.44
CA GLU A 211 -14.15 3.04 23.85
C GLU A 211 -13.92 3.33 22.36
N PRO A 212 -14.98 3.26 21.52
CA PRO A 212 -14.87 3.66 20.12
C PRO A 212 -14.54 5.15 19.98
N PHE A 213 -14.06 5.55 18.81
CA PHE A 213 -13.97 6.95 18.42
C PHE A 213 -15.36 7.59 18.42
N SER A 214 -15.42 8.86 18.82
CA SER A 214 -16.63 9.67 18.70
C SER A 214 -16.91 9.98 17.23
N LYS A 215 -18.13 10.43 16.92
CA LYS A 215 -18.47 10.80 15.53
C LYS A 215 -17.64 12.01 15.07
N GLU A 216 -17.39 12.92 16.00
CA GLU A 216 -16.65 14.15 15.79
C GLU A 216 -15.18 13.90 15.43
N ASP A 217 -14.59 12.80 15.93
CA ASP A 217 -13.21 12.40 15.61
C ASP A 217 -13.02 12.13 14.10
N PHE A 218 -14.09 11.82 13.36
CA PHE A 218 -14.05 11.59 11.91
C PHE A 218 -14.25 12.86 11.08
N ASN A 219 -14.43 14.03 11.70
CA ASN A 219 -14.56 15.28 10.96
C ASN A 219 -13.23 15.65 10.32
N ASN A 220 -13.26 15.99 9.03
CA ASN A 220 -12.11 16.53 8.33
C ASN A 220 -12.20 18.06 8.30
N GLU A 221 -11.38 18.74 9.10
CA GLU A 221 -11.44 20.19 9.22
C GLU A 221 -11.06 20.91 7.91
N LEU A 222 -10.11 20.34 7.16
CA LEU A 222 -9.60 20.92 5.92
C LEU A 222 -10.63 20.90 4.79
N ARG A 223 -11.31 19.77 4.61
CA ARG A 223 -12.35 19.58 3.59
C ARG A 223 -13.72 20.04 4.05
N LYS A 224 -13.88 20.30 5.36
CA LYS A 224 -15.16 20.58 6.02
C LYS A 224 -16.17 19.47 5.76
N GLU A 225 -15.68 18.24 5.83
CA GLU A 225 -16.46 17.02 5.63
C GLU A 225 -16.68 16.33 6.97
N SER A 226 -17.85 15.73 7.14
CA SER A 226 -18.19 14.92 8.30
C SER A 226 -18.66 13.55 7.85
N ILE A 227 -18.42 12.53 8.66
CA ILE A 227 -18.95 11.19 8.43
C ILE A 227 -20.50 11.19 8.47
N THR A 228 -21.13 10.39 7.62
CA THR A 228 -22.59 10.20 7.65
C THR A 228 -23.00 9.37 8.87
N ASP A 229 -24.27 9.48 9.30
CA ASP A 229 -24.79 8.65 10.38
C ASP A 229 -24.68 7.15 10.05
N GLU A 230 -25.00 6.78 8.82
CA GLU A 230 -24.96 5.39 8.34
C GLU A 230 -23.54 4.80 8.42
N THR A 231 -22.54 5.52 7.91
CA THR A 231 -21.15 5.05 7.95
C THR A 231 -20.61 5.01 9.39
N TYR A 232 -21.00 5.95 10.24
CA TYR A 232 -20.63 5.93 11.65
C TYR A 232 -21.27 4.75 12.40
N GLN A 233 -22.52 4.38 12.09
CA GLN A 233 -23.12 3.17 12.68
C GLN A 233 -22.40 1.90 12.25
N ILE A 234 -21.97 1.80 10.98
CA ILE A 234 -21.14 0.67 10.52
C ILE A 234 -19.84 0.60 11.33
N TYR A 235 -19.14 1.73 11.48
CA TYR A 235 -17.95 1.82 12.32
C TYR A 235 -18.20 1.33 13.75
N LEU A 236 -19.30 1.78 14.38
CA LEU A 236 -19.64 1.37 15.75
C LEU A 236 -19.89 -0.14 15.85
N GLU A 237 -20.58 -0.75 14.90
CA GLU A 237 -20.79 -2.20 14.89
C GLU A 237 -19.48 -2.98 14.70
N ASP A 238 -18.60 -2.52 13.80
CA ASP A 238 -17.28 -3.12 13.60
C ASP A 238 -16.42 -2.99 14.85
N SER A 239 -16.41 -1.80 15.47
CA SER A 239 -15.58 -1.48 16.64
C SER A 239 -15.80 -2.43 17.83
N LYS A 240 -17.00 -3.02 17.97
CA LYS A 240 -17.34 -3.98 19.04
C LYS A 240 -16.51 -5.26 18.99
N GLN A 241 -15.92 -5.58 17.84
CA GLN A 241 -15.11 -6.78 17.66
C GLN A 241 -13.69 -6.62 18.21
N PHE A 242 -13.29 -5.38 18.55
CA PHE A 242 -11.93 -5.02 18.90
C PHE A 242 -11.85 -4.57 20.36
N LYS A 243 -10.75 -4.93 21.04
CA LYS A 243 -10.57 -4.61 22.46
C LYS A 243 -10.22 -3.14 22.68
N ASN A 244 -9.51 -2.56 21.71
CA ASN A 244 -9.03 -1.19 21.74
C ASN A 244 -8.88 -0.66 20.31
N ARG A 245 -8.59 0.63 20.18
CA ARG A 245 -8.43 1.29 18.88
C ARG A 245 -7.15 0.88 18.12
N TRP A 246 -6.13 0.32 18.79
CA TRP A 246 -4.99 -0.32 18.10
C TRP A 246 -5.44 -1.57 17.31
N ASP A 247 -6.26 -2.42 17.92
CA ASP A 247 -6.77 -3.61 17.26
C ASP A 247 -7.68 -3.23 16.07
N TYR A 248 -8.45 -2.14 16.22
CA TYR A 248 -9.22 -1.56 15.11
C TYR A 248 -8.33 -1.01 13.99
N LEU A 249 -7.26 -0.28 14.32
CA LEU A 249 -6.29 0.23 13.35
C LEU A 249 -5.66 -0.91 12.54
N GLN A 250 -5.24 -1.99 13.22
CA GLN A 250 -4.71 -3.16 12.54
C GLN A 250 -5.72 -3.74 11.55
N TYR A 251 -6.96 -3.96 11.99
CA TYR A 251 -8.01 -4.45 11.10
C TYR A 251 -8.23 -3.52 9.91
N TYR A 252 -8.33 -2.21 10.15
CA TYR A 252 -8.55 -1.21 9.10
C TYR A 252 -7.45 -1.25 8.03
N ASN A 253 -6.18 -1.19 8.46
CA ASN A 253 -5.03 -1.20 7.55
C ASN A 253 -4.91 -2.55 6.81
N GLU A 254 -5.20 -3.67 7.49
CA GLU A 254 -5.32 -4.98 6.84
C GLU A 254 -6.43 -5.04 5.78
N GLN A 255 -7.58 -4.38 6.00
CA GLN A 255 -8.65 -4.31 5.00
C GLN A 255 -8.23 -3.48 3.79
N ASP A 256 -7.56 -2.35 3.98
CA ASP A 256 -7.07 -1.50 2.88
C ASP A 256 -6.09 -2.24 1.96
N THR A 257 -5.33 -3.20 2.49
CA THR A 257 -4.51 -4.08 1.64
C THR A 257 -5.29 -5.24 1.02
N SER A 258 -6.25 -5.80 1.74
CA SER A 258 -7.05 -6.96 1.28
C SER A 258 -8.00 -6.60 0.14
N ILE A 259 -8.60 -5.42 0.20
CA ILE A 259 -9.57 -4.92 -0.79
C ILE A 259 -8.96 -4.78 -2.19
N MET A 260 -7.62 -4.66 -2.29
CA MET A 260 -6.90 -4.59 -3.56
C MET A 260 -6.79 -5.95 -4.26
N ILE A 261 -6.91 -7.08 -3.55
CA ILE A 261 -6.63 -8.41 -4.11
C ILE A 261 -7.56 -8.73 -5.28
N LYS A 262 -8.88 -8.66 -5.07
CA LYS A 262 -9.86 -9.03 -6.08
C LYS A 262 -9.81 -8.14 -7.33
N PRO A 263 -9.71 -6.80 -7.21
CA PRO A 263 -9.42 -5.90 -8.32
C PRO A 263 -8.17 -6.27 -9.13
N ILE A 264 -7.05 -6.53 -8.46
CA ILE A 264 -5.79 -6.85 -9.13
C ILE A 264 -5.88 -8.20 -9.84
N GLU A 265 -6.50 -9.22 -9.23
CA GLU A 265 -6.77 -10.50 -9.90
C GLU A 265 -7.56 -10.30 -11.20
N ASN A 266 -8.64 -9.52 -11.14
CA ASN A 266 -9.48 -9.26 -12.29
C ASN A 266 -8.70 -8.50 -13.39
N LEU A 267 -7.86 -7.53 -13.02
CA LEU A 267 -6.97 -6.86 -13.98
C LEU A 267 -5.95 -7.80 -14.63
N ILE A 268 -5.39 -8.75 -13.88
CA ILE A 268 -4.48 -9.77 -14.42
C ILE A 268 -5.20 -10.58 -15.50
N GLU A 269 -6.41 -11.08 -15.22
CA GLU A 269 -7.19 -11.83 -16.22
C GLU A 269 -7.53 -10.99 -17.45
N MET A 270 -8.02 -9.77 -17.26
CA MET A 270 -8.39 -8.88 -18.37
C MET A 270 -7.20 -8.56 -19.30
N ASN A 271 -6.00 -8.37 -18.75
CA ASN A 271 -4.81 -8.19 -19.58
C ASN A 271 -4.39 -9.51 -20.25
N PHE A 272 -4.52 -10.63 -19.54
CA PHE A 272 -4.15 -11.94 -20.07
C PHE A 272 -5.08 -12.44 -21.18
N GLU A 273 -6.35 -12.02 -21.21
CA GLU A 273 -7.25 -12.23 -22.36
C GLU A 273 -6.67 -11.66 -23.66
N ASN A 274 -5.78 -10.67 -23.56
CA ASN A 274 -5.05 -10.08 -24.69
C ASN A 274 -3.61 -10.64 -24.84
N GLY A 275 -3.27 -11.72 -24.13
CA GLY A 275 -1.94 -12.35 -24.17
C GLY A 275 -0.86 -11.58 -23.41
N ILE A 276 -1.26 -10.68 -22.50
CA ILE A 276 -0.34 -9.78 -21.79
C ILE A 276 -0.24 -10.21 -20.32
N ASP A 277 0.99 -10.46 -19.86
CA ASP A 277 1.28 -10.50 -18.42
C ASP A 277 1.46 -9.07 -17.91
N MET A 278 0.47 -8.58 -17.17
CA MET A 278 0.36 -7.20 -16.70
C MET A 278 1.62 -6.70 -16.00
N PHE A 279 2.25 -7.53 -15.16
CA PHE A 279 3.38 -7.09 -14.33
C PHE A 279 4.72 -7.02 -15.07
N ASN A 280 4.78 -7.53 -16.30
CA ASN A 280 5.93 -7.27 -17.18
C ASN A 280 5.91 -5.84 -17.75
N TYR A 281 4.81 -5.11 -17.57
CA TYR A 281 4.62 -3.74 -18.03
C TYR A 281 4.47 -2.77 -16.86
N ILE A 282 4.72 -1.49 -17.14
CA ILE A 282 4.78 -0.44 -16.11
C ILE A 282 3.42 0.24 -15.88
N SER A 283 2.48 0.13 -16.83
CA SER A 283 1.20 0.84 -16.78
C SER A 283 0.17 0.26 -17.75
N MET A 284 -1.10 0.62 -17.59
CA MET A 284 -2.17 0.32 -18.55
C MET A 284 -1.82 0.79 -19.96
N ALA A 285 -1.23 1.99 -20.11
CA ALA A 285 -0.83 2.49 -21.42
C ALA A 285 0.29 1.63 -22.06
N SER A 286 1.20 1.09 -21.25
CA SER A 286 2.23 0.17 -21.71
C SER A 286 1.63 -1.17 -22.14
N CYS A 287 0.65 -1.70 -21.40
CA CYS A 287 -0.09 -2.89 -21.82
C CYS A 287 -0.83 -2.64 -23.14
N ALA A 288 -1.59 -1.55 -23.23
CA ALA A 288 -2.41 -1.23 -24.41
C ALA A 288 -1.60 -1.05 -25.70
N ASN A 289 -0.37 -0.51 -25.62
CA ASN A 289 0.52 -0.36 -26.77
C ASN A 289 1.08 -1.70 -27.31
N THR A 290 0.84 -2.81 -26.61
CA THR A 290 1.36 -4.14 -26.98
C THR A 290 0.31 -5.01 -27.69
N ILE A 291 -0.95 -4.55 -27.73
CA ILE A 291 -2.07 -5.16 -28.45
C ILE A 291 -2.12 -4.59 -29.87
#